data_AF-V5TEA4-F1
#
_entry.id   AF-V5TEA4-F1
#
_cell.length_a   1.000
_cell.length_b   1.000
_cell.length_c   1.000
_cell.angle_alpha   90.00
_cell.angle_beta   90.00
_cell.angle_gamma   90.00
#
_symmetry.space_group_name_H-M   'P 1'
#
loop_
_entity.id
_entity.type
_entity.pdbx_description
1 polymer ?
#
loop_
_entity_poly.entity_id
_entity_poly.type
_entity_poly.pdbx_seq_one_letter_code
_entity_poly.pdbx_strand_id
1 'polypeptide(L)'
;NLEERMSVSSKDRLVELNRNRFSPTDFYTVMEPSVVGDCETTYNIETDIPNEDQKYMYLTKIKNYKRCLDRPAYTRSYFNAMKCAQCENERTEPFKSASQIRYILNGDKRMFLIQ
;
A
#
# COMPACT_ATOMS: atom_id res chain seq x y z
N ASN A 1 8.87 4.30 14.52
CA ASN A 1 9.13 5.69 14.13
C ASN A 1 7.80 6.41 13.90
N LEU A 2 7.41 7.37 14.74
CA LEU A 2 6.09 8.02 14.72
C LEU A 2 6.03 9.14 13.67
N GLU A 3 7.14 9.85 13.46
CA GLU A 3 7.25 10.99 12.53
C GLU A 3 7.07 10.55 11.07
N GLU A 4 7.67 9.41 10.69
CA GLU A 4 7.49 8.84 9.34
C GLU A 4 6.03 8.48 9.06
N ARG A 5 5.31 7.92 10.05
CA ARG A 5 3.88 7.59 9.93
C ARG A 5 3.02 8.85 9.69
N MET A 6 3.37 9.99 10.31
CA MET A 6 2.66 11.26 10.12
C MET A 6 2.96 11.91 8.76
N SER A 7 4.17 11.73 8.23
CA SER A 7 4.58 12.31 6.94
C SER A 7 3.84 11.70 5.74
N VAL A 8 3.50 10.40 5.80
CA VAL A 8 2.75 9.71 4.73
C VAL A 8 1.33 10.24 4.66
N SER A 9 0.67 10.41 5.81
CA SER A 9 -0.66 11.04 5.91
C SER A 9 -0.71 12.45 5.30
N SER A 10 0.39 13.19 5.37
CA SER A 10 0.48 14.55 4.82
C SER A 10 0.59 14.57 3.29
N LYS A 11 1.18 13.53 2.68
CA LYS A 11 1.33 13.42 1.21
C LYS A 11 0.02 13.04 0.52
N ASP A 12 -0.85 12.29 1.18
CA ASP A 12 -2.18 11.93 0.66
C ASP A 12 -3.03 13.19 0.32
N ARG A 13 -2.92 14.25 1.13
CA ARG A 13 -3.60 15.53 0.88
C ARG A 13 -3.19 16.23 -0.42
N LEU A 14 -1.97 16.00 -0.91
CA LEU A 14 -1.50 16.61 -2.17
C LEU A 14 -1.99 15.84 -3.40
N VAL A 15 -2.38 14.58 -3.26
CA VAL A 15 -2.92 13.74 -4.34
C VAL A 15 -4.40 14.04 -4.60
N GLU A 16 -5.13 14.52 -3.59
CA GLU A 16 -6.56 14.87 -3.68
C GLU A 16 -6.87 16.01 -4.67
N LEU A 17 -5.90 16.89 -4.98
CA LEU A 17 -6.14 18.09 -5.77
C LEU A 17 -6.24 17.87 -7.30
N ASN A 18 -6.01 16.65 -7.80
CA ASN A 18 -5.98 16.36 -9.25
C ASN A 18 -7.05 15.37 -9.75
N ARG A 19 -8.05 15.04 -8.94
CA ARG A 19 -9.00 13.95 -9.20
C ARG A 19 -10.35 14.41 -9.79
N ASN A 20 -10.32 15.25 -10.83
CA ASN A 20 -11.52 15.53 -11.61
C ASN A 20 -11.79 14.38 -12.60
N ARG A 21 -12.86 13.58 -12.34
CA ARG A 21 -13.71 12.80 -13.29
C ARG A 21 -13.97 11.30 -13.02
N PHE A 22 -13.82 10.76 -11.82
CA PHE A 22 -14.28 9.38 -11.55
C PHE A 22 -15.07 9.29 -10.25
N SER A 23 -15.94 8.28 -10.16
CA SER A 23 -16.82 7.95 -9.02
C SER A 23 -16.14 8.16 -7.65
N PRO A 24 -16.90 8.37 -6.56
CA PRO A 24 -16.31 8.59 -5.23
C PRO A 24 -15.44 7.38 -4.85
N THR A 25 -14.15 7.52 -5.13
CA THR A 25 -13.13 6.51 -4.91
C THR A 25 -12.31 6.99 -3.75
N ASP A 26 -12.48 6.35 -2.59
CA ASP A 26 -11.64 6.67 -1.45
C ASP A 26 -10.26 6.09 -1.70
N PHE A 27 -9.26 6.95 -1.63
CA PHE A 27 -7.86 6.56 -1.78
C PHE A 27 -7.09 7.04 -0.56
N TYR A 28 -6.36 6.14 0.09
CA TYR A 28 -5.52 6.50 1.21
C TYR A 28 -4.33 5.57 1.33
N THR A 29 -3.25 6.09 1.91
CA THR A 29 -1.99 5.37 2.10
C THR A 29 -1.65 5.32 3.58
N VAL A 30 -1.31 4.14 4.07
CA VAL A 30 -0.93 3.94 5.48
C VAL A 30 0.28 3.01 5.59
N MET A 31 0.96 3.08 6.72
CA MET A 31 1.92 2.07 7.13
C MET A 31 1.16 0.91 7.76
N GLU A 32 0.99 -0.20 7.03
CA GLU A 32 0.22 -1.35 7.49
C GLU A 32 1.17 -2.47 7.98
N PRO A 33 0.99 -2.97 9.22
CA PRO A 33 1.69 -4.15 9.71
C PRO A 33 1.32 -5.39 8.90
N SER A 34 2.30 -6.23 8.59
CA SER A 34 2.07 -7.49 7.88
C SER A 34 3.13 -8.53 8.22
N VAL A 35 2.96 -9.74 7.68
CA VAL A 35 3.93 -10.85 7.86
C VAL A 35 5.34 -10.51 7.38
N VAL A 36 5.49 -9.52 6.50
CA VAL A 36 6.78 -9.03 6.01
C VAL A 36 7.22 -7.70 6.65
N GLY A 37 6.62 -7.34 7.78
CA GLY A 37 6.84 -6.08 8.48
C GLY A 37 5.87 -4.95 8.10
N ASP A 38 6.12 -3.77 8.65
CA ASP A 38 5.31 -2.56 8.48
C ASP A 38 5.68 -1.90 7.14
N CYS A 39 4.78 -1.96 6.15
CA CYS A 39 5.02 -1.43 4.81
C CYS A 39 3.95 -0.44 4.35
N GLU A 40 4.37 0.53 3.55
CA GLU A 40 3.48 1.46 2.85
C GLU A 40 2.48 0.66 2.01
N THR A 41 1.20 0.86 2.33
CA THR A 41 0.08 0.14 1.74
C THR A 41 -0.99 1.15 1.35
N THR A 42 -1.39 1.10 0.10
CA THR A 42 -2.37 1.97 -0.52
C THR A 42 -3.67 1.20 -0.71
N TYR A 43 -4.78 1.83 -0.34
CA TYR A 43 -6.13 1.31 -0.55
C TYR A 43 -6.86 2.20 -1.56
N ASN A 44 -7.54 1.57 -2.51
CA ASN A 44 -8.50 2.21 -3.41
C ASN A 44 -9.85 1.52 -3.24
N ILE A 45 -10.86 2.24 -2.77
CA ILE A 45 -12.21 1.73 -2.53
C ILE A 45 -13.14 2.29 -3.59
N GLU A 46 -13.78 1.42 -4.36
CA GLU A 46 -14.80 1.75 -5.35
C GLU A 46 -16.17 1.37 -4.78
N THR A 47 -17.03 2.37 -4.53
CA THR A 47 -18.35 2.17 -3.92
C THR A 47 -19.52 2.32 -4.90
N ASP A 48 -19.25 2.72 -6.13
CA ASP A 48 -20.28 2.92 -7.16
C ASP A 48 -20.35 1.66 -8.03
N ILE A 49 -21.09 0.67 -7.54
CA ILE A 49 -21.37 -0.57 -8.27
C ILE A 49 -22.80 -0.45 -8.82
N PRO A 50 -22.97 -0.18 -10.13
CA PRO A 50 -24.30 -0.07 -10.72
C PRO A 50 -24.99 -1.44 -10.74
N ASN A 51 -26.21 -1.50 -10.21
CA ASN A 51 -27.21 -2.59 -10.32
C ASN A 51 -27.26 -3.69 -9.25
N GLU A 52 -26.95 -3.45 -7.97
CA GLU A 52 -27.23 -4.46 -6.94
C GLU A 52 -28.07 -3.90 -5.77
N ASP A 53 -29.15 -4.62 -5.41
CA ASP A 53 -29.91 -4.46 -4.16
C ASP A 53 -29.06 -4.77 -2.90
N GLN A 54 -27.79 -5.12 -3.11
CA GLN A 54 -26.82 -5.51 -2.10
C GLN A 54 -25.69 -4.48 -2.05
N LYS A 55 -25.30 -4.08 -0.84
CA LYS A 55 -24.21 -3.13 -0.63
C LYS A 55 -22.89 -3.85 -0.87
N TYR A 56 -22.30 -3.69 -2.05
CA TYR A 56 -20.95 -4.17 -2.33
C TYR A 56 -19.97 -3.02 -2.56
N MET A 57 -18.69 -3.29 -2.33
CA MET A 57 -17.59 -2.41 -2.67
C MET A 57 -16.41 -3.22 -3.20
N TYR A 58 -15.67 -2.66 -4.16
CA TYR A 58 -14.38 -3.21 -4.54
C TYR A 58 -13.26 -2.52 -3.77
N LEU A 59 -12.39 -3.30 -3.15
CA LEU A 59 -11.20 -2.78 -2.47
C LEU A 59 -9.95 -3.31 -3.16
N THR A 60 -9.16 -2.40 -3.72
CA THR A 60 -7.82 -2.73 -4.21
C THR A 60 -6.79 -2.32 -3.17
N LYS A 61 -6.04 -3.29 -2.67
CA LYS A 61 -4.93 -3.11 -1.73
C LYS A 61 -3.61 -3.29 -2.47
N ILE A 62 -2.74 -2.29 -2.43
CA ILE A 62 -1.42 -2.30 -3.07
C ILE A 62 -0.37 -2.12 -1.98
N LYS A 63 0.58 -3.04 -1.86
CA LYS A 63 1.67 -2.97 -0.88
C LYS A 63 3.00 -2.71 -1.58
N ASN A 64 3.73 -1.71 -1.11
CA ASN A 64 5.01 -1.29 -1.63
C ASN A 64 6.15 -1.84 -0.75
N TYR A 65 6.72 -2.98 -1.12
CA TYR A 65 7.79 -3.63 -0.33
C TYR A 65 9.14 -2.90 -0.38
N LYS A 66 9.25 -1.81 -1.15
CA LYS A 66 10.42 -0.93 -1.11
C LYS A 66 10.33 0.11 0.00
N ARG A 67 9.12 0.40 0.50
CA ARG A 67 8.87 1.37 1.56
C ARG A 67 8.32 0.66 2.78
N CYS A 68 9.20 -0.08 3.45
CA CYS A 68 8.90 -0.72 4.72
C CYS A 68 9.79 -0.13 5.81
N LEU A 69 9.23 0.07 7.01
CA LEU A 69 9.97 0.48 8.19
C LEU A 69 10.81 -0.68 8.75
N ASP A 70 10.27 -1.88 8.62
CA ASP A 70 10.95 -3.13 8.92
C ASP A 70 10.64 -4.11 7.80
N ARG A 71 11.68 -4.74 7.25
CA ARG A 71 11.56 -5.79 6.25
C ARG A 71 12.52 -6.91 6.64
N PRO A 72 12.02 -8.09 7.01
CA PRO A 72 12.89 -9.21 7.28
C PRO A 72 13.60 -9.60 5.98
N ALA A 73 14.91 -9.40 5.95
CA ALA A 73 15.78 -9.78 4.85
C ALA A 73 16.69 -10.91 5.33
N TYR A 74 16.52 -12.10 4.75
CA TYR A 74 17.39 -13.23 5.01
C TYR A 74 18.39 -13.36 3.88
N THR A 75 19.67 -13.18 4.17
CA THR A 75 20.76 -13.41 3.23
C THR A 75 21.65 -14.51 3.78
N ARG A 76 21.96 -15.51 2.97
CA ARG A 76 22.95 -16.54 3.29
C ARG A 76 24.14 -16.33 2.36
N SER A 77 25.25 -15.88 2.93
CA SER A 77 26.49 -15.61 2.19
C SER A 77 27.68 -16.06 3.04
N TYR A 78 28.73 -16.54 2.37
CA TYR A 78 30.04 -16.78 3.01
C TYR A 78 30.81 -15.48 3.27
N PHE A 79 30.32 -14.35 2.73
CA PHE A 79 30.94 -13.03 2.85
C PHE A 79 30.08 -12.11 3.71
N ASN A 80 30.73 -11.33 4.58
CA ASN A 80 30.12 -10.21 5.29
C ASN A 80 29.88 -9.07 4.30
N ALA A 81 28.65 -8.95 3.79
CA ALA A 81 28.28 -7.84 2.92
C ALA A 81 28.06 -6.57 3.76
N MET A 82 28.88 -5.54 3.56
CA MET A 82 28.61 -4.21 4.08
C MET A 82 27.65 -3.48 3.14
N LYS A 83 26.62 -2.84 3.69
CA LYS A 83 25.74 -1.95 2.91
C LYS A 83 26.55 -0.75 2.42
N CYS A 84 26.66 -0.60 1.11
CA CYS A 84 27.26 0.56 0.47
C CYS A 84 26.15 1.56 0.10
N ALA A 85 26.04 2.68 0.83
CA ALA A 85 24.98 3.68 0.59
C ALA A 85 25.05 4.28 -0.82
N GLN A 86 26.27 4.49 -1.35
CA GLN A 86 26.50 5.04 -2.69
C GLN A 86 26.04 4.05 -3.77
N CYS A 87 26.32 2.76 -3.58
CA CYS A 87 25.93 1.68 -4.46
C CYS A 87 24.41 1.41 -4.45
N GLU A 88 23.72 1.65 -3.33
CA GLU A 88 22.25 1.55 -3.25
C GLU A 88 21.55 2.71 -4.00
N ASN A 89 22.15 3.91 -4.03
CA ASN A 89 21.60 5.02 -4.81
C ASN A 89 21.78 4.82 -6.33
N GLU A 90 22.87 4.17 -6.73
CA GLU A 90 23.17 3.83 -8.13
C GLU A 90 22.48 2.53 -8.60
N ARG A 91 21.87 1.79 -7.67
CA ARG A 91 21.17 0.54 -7.97
C ARG A 91 19.90 0.80 -8.77
N THR A 92 19.97 0.52 -10.07
CA THR A 92 18.80 0.23 -10.90
C THR A 92 18.28 -1.17 -10.53
N GLU A 93 17.59 -1.29 -9.39
CA GLU A 93 17.15 -2.59 -8.90
C GLU A 93 16.32 -3.37 -9.94
N PRO A 94 16.73 -4.60 -10.33
CA PRO A 94 15.97 -5.42 -11.28
C PRO A 94 14.68 -5.99 -10.67
N PHE A 95 14.61 -6.12 -9.34
CA PHE A 95 13.45 -6.70 -8.64
C PHE A 95 12.66 -5.62 -7.90
N LYS A 96 11.60 -5.10 -8.53
CA LYS A 96 10.59 -4.30 -7.84
C LYS A 96 9.54 -5.26 -7.27
N SER A 97 9.57 -5.47 -5.96
CA SER A 97 8.53 -6.25 -5.27
C SER A 97 7.39 -5.33 -4.89
N ALA A 98 6.20 -5.59 -5.46
CA ALA A 98 4.94 -5.04 -5.01
C ALA A 98 3.90 -6.16 -5.06
N SER A 99 2.88 -6.08 -4.21
CA SER A 99 1.71 -6.96 -4.31
C SER A 99 0.45 -6.14 -4.45
N GLN A 100 -0.44 -6.56 -5.34
CA GLN A 100 -1.76 -6.00 -5.50
C GLN A 100 -2.78 -7.11 -5.25
N ILE A 101 -3.77 -6.84 -4.42
CA ILE A 101 -4.88 -7.74 -4.15
C ILE A 101 -6.18 -6.95 -4.33
N ARG A 102 -7.15 -7.52 -5.02
CA ARG A 102 -8.49 -6.95 -5.17
C ARG A 102 -9.48 -7.82 -4.41
N TYR A 103 -10.25 -7.20 -3.53
CA TYR A 103 -11.30 -7.82 -2.74
C TYR A 103 -12.66 -7.35 -3.24
N ILE A 104 -13.64 -8.25 -3.13
CA ILE A 104 -15.06 -7.92 -3.20
C ILE A 104 -15.55 -7.93 -1.76
N LEU A 105 -16.11 -6.81 -1.32
CA LEU A 105 -16.57 -6.63 0.05
C LEU A 105 -18.08 -6.49 0.05
N ASN A 106 -18.77 -7.27 0.88
CA ASN A 106 -20.19 -7.08 1.18
C ASN A 106 -20.34 -6.21 2.43
N GLY A 107 -20.99 -5.05 2.32
CA GLY A 107 -21.24 -4.10 3.40
C GLY A 107 -20.81 -2.67 3.08
N ASP A 108 -20.36 -1.95 4.09
CA ASP A 108 -19.86 -0.57 4.00
C ASP A 108 -18.46 -0.41 4.61
N LYS A 109 -17.90 0.81 4.58
CA LYS A 109 -16.53 1.09 5.04
C LYS A 109 -16.32 0.83 6.55
N ARG A 110 -17.40 0.71 7.35
CA ARG A 110 -17.35 0.46 8.79
C ARG A 110 -17.56 -1.01 9.12
N MET A 111 -18.46 -1.67 8.39
CA MET A 111 -18.78 -3.08 8.58
C MET A 111 -18.84 -3.78 7.24
N PHE A 112 -17.89 -4.68 7.00
CA PHE A 112 -17.80 -5.44 5.75
C PHE A 112 -17.37 -6.88 5.99
N LEU A 113 -17.75 -7.74 5.05
CA LEU A 113 -17.28 -9.12 4.94
C LEU A 113 -16.50 -9.28 3.64
N ILE A 114 -15.35 -9.95 3.73
CA ILE A 114 -14.59 -10.37 2.55
C ILE A 114 -15.27 -11.62 1.99
N GLN A 115 -15.57 -11.62 0.69
CA GLN A 115 -16.18 -12.75 -0.01
C GLN A 115 -15.13 -13.68 -0.63
#